data_AF-A0A7Z9WBU5-F1
#
_entry.id   AF-A0A7Z9WBU5-F1
#
_cell.length_a   1.000
_cell.length_b   1.000
_cell.length_c   1.000
_cell.angle_alpha   90.00
_cell.angle_beta   90.00
_cell.angle_gamma   90.00
#
_symmetry.space_group_name_H-M   'P 1'
#
loop_
_entity.id
_entity.type
_entity.pdbx_description
1 polymer ?
#
loop_
_entity_poly.entity_id
_entity_poly.type
_entity_poly.pdbx_seq_one_letter_code
_entity_poly.pdbx_strand_id
1 'polypeptide(L)' 'YKCEGMASMRTCPHGKEDRLLLSGTLVRKTLSEGGELPPQFSRPEVLQILKEYYQNLEEKVEIKLHGHATGDAEVKK' A
#
# COMPACT_ATOMS: atom_id res chain seq x y z
N TYR A 1 11.62 5.31 -6.40
CA TYR A 1 11.52 5.68 -4.97
C TYR A 1 12.67 6.59 -4.53
N LYS A 2 12.84 7.76 -5.17
CA LYS A 2 14.06 8.58 -4.99
C LYS A 2 14.03 9.53 -3.78
N CYS A 3 12.86 9.87 -3.25
CA CYS A 3 12.74 10.74 -2.07
C CYS A 3 13.09 10.06 -0.75
N GLU A 4 13.02 8.72 -0.68
CA GLU A 4 13.18 7.92 0.55
C GLU A 4 12.33 8.38 1.76
N GLY A 5 11.32 9.22 1.50
CA GLY A 5 10.50 9.87 2.51
C GLY A 5 9.09 10.12 2.00
N MET A 6 8.20 10.41 2.96
CA MET A 6 6.81 10.71 2.65
C MET A 6 6.70 12.12 2.06
N ALA A 7 6.14 12.21 0.85
CA ALA A 7 5.90 13.47 0.18
C ALA A 7 4.52 13.44 -0.51
N SER A 8 3.88 14.60 -0.60
CA SER A 8 2.63 14.72 -1.36
C SER A 8 2.90 14.78 -2.85
N MET A 9 1.87 14.53 -3.66
CA MET A 9 1.98 14.63 -5.12
C MET A 9 2.40 16.02 -5.62
N ARG A 10 2.17 17.07 -4.81
CA ARG A 10 2.49 18.47 -5.09
C ARG A 10 3.91 18.88 -4.66
N THR A 11 4.48 18.19 -3.68
CA THR A 11 5.76 18.57 -3.05
C THR A 11 6.92 17.67 -3.46
N CYS A 12 6.63 16.44 -3.92
CA CYS A 12 7.64 15.56 -4.49
C CYS A 12 8.14 16.11 -5.84
N PRO A 13 9.45 16.38 -6.00
CA PRO A 13 10.02 16.88 -7.26
C PRO A 13 10.14 15.81 -8.35
N HIS A 14 9.89 14.52 -8.02
CA HIS A 14 10.09 13.40 -8.93
C HIS A 14 8.83 13.02 -9.73
N GLY A 15 9.02 12.31 -10.85
CA GLY A 15 7.95 11.77 -11.70
C GLY A 15 7.09 10.71 -11.02
N LYS A 16 6.08 10.19 -11.74
CA LYS A 16 5.13 9.19 -11.19
C LYS A 16 5.81 7.85 -10.94
N GLU A 17 6.70 7.45 -11.83
CA GLU A 17 7.54 6.26 -11.79
C GLU A 17 8.44 6.18 -10.55
N ASP A 18 8.73 7.34 -9.94
CA ASP A 18 9.56 7.42 -8.75
C ASP A 18 8.76 7.37 -7.44
N ARG A 19 7.43 7.35 -7.50
CA ARG A 19 6.51 7.42 -6.35
C ARG A 19 5.94 6.03 -6.02
N LEU A 20 5.81 5.75 -4.73
CA LEU A 20 5.07 4.58 -4.23
C LEU A 20 3.65 5.02 -3.87
N LEU A 21 2.64 4.45 -4.52
CA LEU A 21 1.24 4.69 -4.22
C LEU A 21 0.58 3.35 -3.86
N LEU A 22 0.15 3.22 -2.61
CA LEU A 22 -0.59 2.05 -2.13
C LEU A 22 -1.89 2.53 -1.49
N SER A 23 -3.03 2.09 -2.02
CA SER A 23 -4.31 2.38 -1.38
C SER A 23 -4.48 1.56 -0.10
N GLY A 24 -5.23 2.08 0.87
CA GLY A 24 -5.57 1.33 2.07
C GLY A 24 -6.32 0.02 1.78
N THR A 25 -7.12 -0.01 0.71
CA THR A 25 -7.83 -1.22 0.28
C THR A 25 -6.86 -2.30 -0.19
N LEU A 26 -5.86 -1.93 -0.99
CA LEU A 26 -4.82 -2.86 -1.42
C LEU A 26 -4.00 -3.38 -0.23
N VAL A 27 -3.60 -2.48 0.68
CA VAL A 27 -2.86 -2.85 1.90
C VAL A 27 -3.62 -3.87 2.74
N ARG A 28 -4.91 -3.61 3.04
CA ARG A 28 -5.73 -4.56 3.83
C ARG A 28 -5.88 -5.89 3.11
N LYS A 29 -6.08 -5.86 1.79
CA LYS A 29 -6.19 -7.09 0.98
C LYS A 29 -4.91 -7.90 1.07
N THR A 30 -3.76 -7.28 0.79
CA THR A 30 -2.45 -7.94 0.85
C THR A 30 -2.19 -8.54 2.23
N LEU A 31 -2.46 -7.82 3.32
CA LEU A 31 -2.25 -8.33 4.67
C LEU A 31 -3.19 -9.49 5.02
N SER A 32 -4.46 -9.42 4.59
CA SER A 32 -5.45 -10.48 4.80
C SER A 32 -5.11 -11.75 4.03
N GLU A 33 -4.54 -11.61 2.83
CA GLU A 33 -4.06 -12.71 1.97
C GLU A 33 -2.69 -13.25 2.38
N GLY A 34 -2.02 -12.64 3.38
CA GLY A 34 -0.68 -13.05 3.82
C GLY A 34 0.45 -12.62 2.89
N GLY A 35 0.19 -11.68 1.98
CA GLY A 35 1.19 -11.11 1.08
C GLY A 35 2.15 -10.14 1.77
N GLU A 36 3.15 -9.69 1.02
CA GLU A 36 4.18 -8.77 1.51
C GLU A 36 3.97 -7.35 1.00
N LEU A 37 4.30 -6.37 1.85
CA LEU A 37 4.28 -4.96 1.50
C LEU A 37 5.72 -4.42 1.41
N PRO A 38 6.00 -3.47 0.49
CA PRO A 38 7.31 -2.84 0.41
C PRO A 38 7.70 -2.16 1.73
N PRO A 39 8.96 -2.24 2.16
CA PRO A 39 9.44 -1.61 3.40
C PRO A 39 9.42 -0.07 3.33
N GLN A 40 9.26 0.51 2.14
CA GLN A 40 9.07 1.96 1.97
C GLN A 40 7.68 2.43 2.40
N PHE A 41 6.69 1.53 2.47
CA PHE A 41 5.32 1.89 2.88
C PHE A 41 5.22 2.17 4.38
N SER A 42 5.76 1.29 5.20
CA SER A 42 5.75 1.40 6.65
C SER A 42 7.00 0.75 7.22
N ARG A 43 7.32 1.12 8.45
CA ARG A 43 8.47 0.57 9.15
C ARG A 43 8.32 -0.96 9.35
N PRO A 44 9.41 -1.75 9.30
CA PRO A 44 9.34 -3.20 9.44
C PRO A 44 8.64 -3.67 10.72
N GLU A 45 8.90 -3.00 11.86
CA GLU A 45 8.31 -3.32 13.16
C GLU A 45 6.78 -3.16 13.16
N VAL A 46 6.26 -2.15 12.45
CA VAL A 46 4.82 -1.93 12.30
C VAL A 46 4.21 -2.98 11.36
N LEU A 47 4.88 -3.29 10.26
CA LEU A 47 4.42 -4.32 9.32
C LEU A 47 4.30 -5.69 9.97
N GLN A 48 5.22 -6.04 10.88
CA GLN A 48 5.17 -7.30 11.61
C GLN A 48 3.92 -7.39 12.48
N ILE A 49 3.61 -6.34 13.25
CA ILE A 49 2.40 -6.28 14.10
C ILE A 49 1.13 -6.39 13.25
N LEU A 50 1.07 -5.66 12.13
CA LEU A 50 -0.08 -5.71 11.23
C LEU A 50 -0.25 -7.10 10.61
N LYS A 51 0.83 -7.72 10.14
CA LYS A 51 0.79 -9.09 9.60
C LYS A 51 0.26 -10.07 10.66
N GLU A 52 0.79 -10.02 11.87
CA GLU A 52 0.35 -10.89 12.97
C GLU A 52 -1.15 -10.71 13.27
N TYR A 53 -1.62 -9.46 13.35
CA TYR A 53 -3.05 -9.20 13.54
C TYR A 53 -3.91 -9.79 12.42
N TYR A 54 -3.58 -9.52 11.16
CA TYR A 54 -4.39 -9.98 10.03
C TYR A 54 -4.36 -11.50 9.82
N GLN A 55 -3.28 -12.17 10.21
CA GLN A 55 -3.18 -13.63 10.12
C GLN A 55 -3.94 -14.36 11.22
N ASN A 56 -4.13 -13.72 12.38
CA ASN A 56 -4.85 -14.30 13.52
C ASN A 56 -6.35 -13.93 13.58
N LEU A 57 -6.90 -13.28 12.54
CA LEU A 57 -8.34 -13.00 12.47
C LEU A 57 -9.14 -14.30 12.25
N GLU A 58 -10.06 -14.59 13.18
CA GLU A 58 -11.00 -15.72 13.08
C GLU A 58 -11.97 -15.55 11.90
N GLU A 59 -12.44 -14.33 11.68
CA GLU A 59 -13.30 -13.97 10.55
C GLU A 59 -12.54 -13.17 9.50
N LYS A 60 -12.26 -13.80 8.35
CA LYS A 60 -11.63 -13.13 7.21
C LYS A 60 -12.71 -12.59 6.27
N VAL A 61 -12.75 -11.27 6.15
CA VAL A 61 -13.65 -10.58 5.21
C VAL A 61 -13.01 -10.50 3.84
N GLU A 62 -13.77 -10.83 2.79
CA GLU A 62 -13.32 -10.65 1.41
C GLU A 62 -13.18 -9.16 1.07
N ILE A 63 -11.98 -8.74 0.65
CA ILE A 63 -11.70 -7.35 0.30
C ILE A 63 -11.75 -7.18 -1.22
N LYS A 64 -12.80 -6.49 -1.69
CA LYS A 64 -12.98 -6.17 -3.11
C LYS A 64 -12.07 -5.02 -3.51
N LEU A 65 -11.30 -5.22 -4.59
CA LEU A 65 -10.50 -4.15 -5.20
C LEU A 65 -11.38 -3.30 -6.11
N HIS A 66 -11.21 -1.98 -6.02
CA HIS A 66 -11.77 -1.02 -6.98
C HIS A 66 -10.66 -0.53 -7.92
N GLY A 67 -11.00 -0.07 -9.12
CA GLY A 67 -10.03 0.26 -10.18
C GLY A 67 -8.96 1.31 -9.82
N HIS A 68 -9.12 2.06 -8.74
CA HIS A 68 -8.12 3.02 -8.24
C HIS A 68 -7.23 2.48 -7.12
N ALA A 69 -7.40 1.22 -6.72
CA ALA A 69 -6.74 0.66 -5.55
C ALA A 69 -5.23 0.39 -5.76
N THR A 70 -4.79 0.17 -6.99
CA THR A 70 -3.40 -0.15 -7.34
C THR A 70 -2.53 1.07 -7.61
N GLY A 71 -3.10 2.28 -7.66
CA GLY A 71 -2.35 3.49 -8.03
C GLY A 71 -2.10 3.66 -9.53
N ASP A 72 -2.29 2.61 -10.33
CA ASP A 72 -2.22 2.60 -11.80
C ASP A 72 -3.49 3.14 -12.47
N ALA A 73 -4.13 4.14 -11.87
CA ALA A 73 -5.24 4.81 -12.54
C ALA A 73 -4.66 5.58 -13.74
N GLU A 74 -4.88 5.05 -14.95
CA GLU A 74 -4.62 5.76 -16.19
C GLU A 74 -5.19 7.18 -16.08
N VAL A 75 -4.34 8.17 -16.34
CA VAL A 75 -4.79 9.56 -16.41
C VAL A 75 -5.73 9.63 -17.60
N LYS A 76 -7.04 9.57 -17.37
CA LYS A 76 -7.99 10.03 -18.36
C LYS A 76 -7.69 11.50 -18.61
N LYS A 77 -7.12 11.76 -19.79
CA LYS A 77 -6.87 13.10 -20.33
C LYS A 77 -8.16 13.91 -20.36
#